data_AF-A0AAV6PDM9-F1
#
_entry.id   AF-A0AAV6PDM9-F1
#
_cell.length_a   1.000
_cell.length_b   1.000
_cell.length_c   1.000
_cell.angle_alpha   90.00
_cell.angle_beta   90.00
_cell.angle_gamma   90.00
#
_symmetry.space_group_name_H-M   'P 1'
#
loop_
_entity.id
_entity.type
_entity.pdbx_description
1 polymer ?
#
loop_
_entity_poly.entity_id
_entity_poly.type
_entity_poly.pdbx_seq_one_letter_code
_entity_poly.pdbx_strand_id
1 'polypeptide(L)'
;MDYIENQTRRNNILIDGIKDEKSETWHDTEVKAKKFLADHFKMDPKLIEVERAHRNGTFQLDGRPRTMTVKLLRFKDKEEIIKGAKCLKGTKFFINEDFSERVRSKRKELMPRLKEERMKGNIAYLKYDQLIVHAPSSKPTTSKSTSR
;
A
#
# COMPACT_ATOMS: atom_id res chain seq x y z
N MET A 1 -13.21 -15.03 -14.24
CA MET A 1 -12.01 -14.33 -14.71
C MET A 1 -11.40 -13.44 -13.64
N ASP A 2 -12.13 -12.45 -13.10
CA ASP A 2 -11.61 -11.50 -12.11
C ASP A 2 -11.07 -12.14 -10.81
N TYR A 3 -11.71 -13.19 -10.29
CA TYR A 3 -11.22 -13.91 -9.11
C TYR A 3 -9.82 -14.49 -9.33
N ILE A 4 -9.59 -15.14 -10.48
CA ILE A 4 -8.31 -15.76 -10.83
C ILE A 4 -7.23 -14.68 -10.96
N GLU A 5 -7.55 -13.55 -11.61
CA GLU A 5 -6.62 -12.42 -11.70
C GLU A 5 -6.23 -11.87 -10.33
N ASN A 6 -7.17 -11.71 -9.40
CA ASN A 6 -6.84 -11.24 -8.06
C ASN A 6 -6.05 -12.29 -7.26
N GLN A 7 -6.24 -13.58 -7.50
CA GLN A 7 -5.39 -14.61 -6.91
C GLN A 7 -3.94 -14.53 -7.40
N THR A 8 -3.72 -14.29 -8.70
CA THR A 8 -2.35 -14.14 -9.24
C THR A 8 -1.66 -12.87 -8.77
N ARG A 9 -2.43 -11.81 -8.46
CA ARG A 9 -1.94 -10.52 -7.93
C ARG A 9 -1.86 -10.46 -6.41
N ARG A 10 -2.38 -11.45 -5.67
CA ARG A 10 -2.56 -11.39 -4.20
C ARG A 10 -1.27 -11.08 -3.43
N ASN A 11 -0.13 -11.54 -3.92
CA ASN A 11 1.19 -11.33 -3.31
C ASN A 11 1.93 -10.10 -3.86
N ASN A 12 1.32 -9.37 -4.78
CA ASN A 12 1.91 -8.17 -5.34
C ASN A 12 1.64 -6.97 -4.42
N ILE A 13 2.66 -6.14 -4.28
CA ILE A 13 2.56 -4.79 -3.73
C ILE A 13 2.96 -3.79 -4.82
N LEU A 14 2.29 -2.65 -4.81
CA LEU A 14 2.59 -1.50 -5.66
C LEU A 14 3.28 -0.46 -4.80
N ILE A 15 4.46 -0.02 -5.21
CA ILE A 15 5.24 1.01 -4.50
C ILE A 15 5.41 2.22 -5.42
N ASP A 16 4.98 3.38 -4.91
CA ASP A 16 5.07 4.67 -5.61
C ASP A 16 6.07 5.61 -4.91
N GLY A 17 6.70 6.50 -5.69
CA GLY A 17 7.58 7.55 -5.18
C GLY A 17 9.07 7.22 -5.10
N ILE A 18 9.47 5.97 -5.41
CA ILE A 18 10.89 5.59 -5.54
C ILE A 18 11.40 6.05 -6.89
N LYS A 19 12.43 6.90 -6.89
CA LYS A 19 13.09 7.41 -8.11
C LYS A 19 13.54 6.24 -8.99
N ASP A 20 13.22 6.33 -10.27
CA ASP A 20 13.61 5.33 -11.26
C ASP A 20 14.49 5.92 -12.37
N GLU A 21 15.10 5.04 -13.14
CA GLU A 21 16.04 5.38 -14.21
C GLU A 21 15.60 4.77 -15.54
N LYS A 22 16.03 5.37 -16.65
CA LYS A 22 15.67 4.93 -18.00
C LYS A 22 16.12 3.49 -18.29
N SER A 23 17.32 3.13 -17.84
CA SER A 23 17.95 1.82 -18.03
C SER A 23 17.86 0.91 -16.80
N GLU A 24 16.89 1.13 -15.91
CA GLU A 24 16.70 0.31 -14.72
C GLU A 24 16.31 -1.13 -15.09
N THR A 25 17.12 -2.11 -14.68
CA THR A 25 16.85 -3.53 -14.89
C THR A 25 15.90 -4.07 -13.82
N TRP A 26 15.40 -5.30 -14.01
CA TRP A 26 14.61 -5.99 -12.99
C TRP A 26 15.42 -6.25 -11.71
N HIS A 27 16.72 -6.54 -11.85
CA HIS A 27 17.61 -6.72 -10.71
C HIS A 27 17.78 -5.42 -9.92
N ASP A 28 18.02 -4.29 -10.60
CA ASP A 28 18.11 -2.98 -9.94
C ASP A 28 16.80 -2.62 -9.23
N THR A 29 15.67 -2.93 -9.85
CA THR A 29 14.34 -2.71 -9.28
C THR A 29 14.17 -3.54 -8.00
N GLU A 30 14.59 -4.81 -8.00
CA GLU A 30 14.54 -5.68 -6.82
C GLU A 30 15.43 -5.17 -5.69
N VAL A 31 16.67 -4.76 -6.00
CA VAL A 31 17.60 -4.19 -5.01
C VAL A 31 17.01 -2.92 -4.39
N LYS A 32 16.45 -2.01 -5.21
CA LYS A 32 15.75 -0.81 -4.73
C LYS A 32 14.55 -1.15 -3.86
N ALA A 33 13.76 -2.17 -4.22
CA ALA A 33 12.63 -2.63 -3.43
C ALA A 33 13.06 -3.17 -2.06
N LYS A 34 14.03 -4.09 -2.03
CA LYS A 34 14.56 -4.68 -0.79
C LYS A 34 15.14 -3.62 0.14
N LYS A 35 15.92 -2.68 -0.40
CA LYS A 35 16.46 -1.55 0.36
C LYS A 35 15.34 -0.69 0.98
N PHE A 36 14.36 -0.31 0.17
CA PHE A 36 13.22 0.47 0.64
C PHE A 36 12.43 -0.24 1.76
N LEU A 37 12.22 -1.55 1.63
CA LEU A 37 11.53 -2.33 2.65
C LEU A 37 12.35 -2.43 3.95
N ALA A 38 13.67 -2.58 3.86
CA ALA A 38 14.55 -2.59 5.03
C ALA A 38 14.54 -1.25 5.77
N ASP A 39 14.69 -0.14 5.03
CA ASP A 39 14.78 1.21 5.59
C ASP A 39 13.49 1.64 6.31
N HIS A 40 12.32 1.28 5.77
CA HIS A 40 11.03 1.76 6.28
C HIS A 40 10.30 0.77 7.20
N PHE A 41 10.56 -0.53 7.06
CA PHE A 41 9.83 -1.58 7.79
C PHE A 41 10.71 -2.40 8.73
N LYS A 42 12.02 -2.12 8.80
CA LYS A 42 13.00 -2.85 9.63
C LYS A 42 13.02 -4.36 9.34
N MET A 43 12.64 -4.74 8.13
CA MET A 43 12.70 -6.11 7.66
C MET A 43 14.12 -6.41 7.18
N ASP A 44 14.68 -7.58 7.50
CA ASP A 44 15.99 -7.97 6.98
C ASP A 44 15.89 -8.21 5.46
N PRO A 45 16.61 -7.43 4.62
CA PRO A 45 16.57 -7.60 3.17
C PRO A 45 17.00 -8.99 2.69
N LYS A 46 17.79 -9.73 3.49
CA LYS A 46 18.20 -11.10 3.17
C LYS A 46 17.06 -12.11 3.34
N LEU A 47 16.11 -11.81 4.23
CA LEU A 47 14.97 -12.68 4.47
C LEU A 47 13.80 -12.39 3.53
N ILE A 48 13.74 -11.22 2.90
CA ILE A 48 12.67 -10.86 1.96
C ILE A 48 12.88 -11.58 0.64
N GLU A 49 12.00 -12.53 0.35
CA GLU A 49 12.00 -13.29 -0.90
C GLU A 49 11.08 -12.60 -1.92
N VAL A 50 11.70 -12.07 -2.97
CA VAL A 50 11.00 -11.42 -4.09
C VAL A 50 11.01 -12.39 -5.27
N GLU A 51 9.82 -12.76 -5.76
CA GLU A 51 9.69 -13.57 -6.98
C GLU A 51 9.99 -12.72 -8.22
N ARG A 52 9.49 -11.47 -8.24
CA ARG A 52 9.69 -10.55 -9.35
C ARG A 52 9.51 -9.10 -8.91
N ALA A 53 10.38 -8.21 -9.35
CA ALA A 53 10.21 -6.77 -9.22
C ALA A 53 10.42 -6.09 -10.58
N HIS A 54 9.52 -5.17 -10.94
CA HIS A 54 9.63 -4.41 -12.19
C HIS A 54 8.90 -3.07 -12.09
N ARG A 55 9.25 -2.14 -12.97
CA ARG A 55 8.56 -0.85 -13.13
C ARG A 55 7.41 -0.98 -14.12
N ASN A 56 6.31 -0.30 -13.82
CA ASN A 56 5.12 -0.23 -14.66
C ASN A 56 5.17 1.02 -15.55
N GLY A 57 4.86 0.87 -16.84
CA GLY A 57 4.72 1.98 -17.78
C GLY A 57 6.05 2.55 -18.29
N THR A 58 5.94 3.72 -18.95
CA THR A 58 7.05 4.36 -19.66
C THR A 58 7.80 5.34 -18.76
N PHE A 59 9.14 5.31 -18.85
CA PHE A 59 10.01 6.25 -18.13
C PHE A 59 9.78 7.70 -18.60
N GLN A 60 9.81 8.64 -17.66
CA GLN A 60 9.67 10.07 -17.92
C GLN A 60 10.75 10.82 -17.13
N LEU A 61 11.57 11.64 -17.80
CA LEU A 61 12.72 12.30 -17.18
C LEU A 61 12.31 13.29 -16.08
N ASP A 62 11.33 14.15 -16.38
CA ASP A 62 10.78 15.16 -15.46
C ASP A 62 9.39 14.77 -14.94
N GLY A 63 9.02 13.49 -15.09
CA GLY A 63 7.73 12.97 -14.70
C GLY A 63 7.71 12.37 -13.30
N ARG A 64 6.54 11.87 -12.91
CA ARG A 64 6.42 11.06 -11.69
C ARG A 64 7.20 9.75 -11.86
N PRO A 65 7.90 9.27 -10.82
CA PRO A 65 8.56 7.97 -10.90
C PRO A 65 7.56 6.86 -11.21
N ARG A 66 7.98 5.87 -12.01
CA ARG A 66 7.12 4.73 -12.34
C ARG A 66 6.76 3.93 -11.09
N THR A 67 5.49 3.54 -10.97
CA THR A 67 5.04 2.58 -9.96
C THR A 67 5.82 1.28 -10.13
N MET A 68 6.35 0.77 -9.02
CA MET A 68 7.05 -0.50 -8.98
C MET A 68 6.09 -1.60 -8.51
N THR A 69 5.97 -2.67 -9.29
CA THR A 69 5.26 -3.89 -8.88
C THR A 69 6.27 -4.86 -8.30
N VAL A 70 6.06 -5.27 -7.05
CA VAL A 70 6.89 -6.28 -6.38
C VAL A 70 6.01 -7.46 -6.00
N LYS A 71 6.29 -8.63 -6.58
CA LYS A 71 5.65 -9.90 -6.22
C LYS A 71 6.50 -10.58 -5.15
N LEU A 72 5.94 -10.69 -3.96
CA LEU A 72 6.58 -11.36 -2.83
C LEU A 72 6.30 -12.86 -2.88
N LEU A 73 7.25 -13.67 -2.41
CA LEU A 73 7.05 -15.12 -2.34
C LEU A 73 6.05 -15.47 -1.22
N ARG A 74 6.18 -14.81 -0.07
CA ARG A 74 5.37 -15.09 1.12
C ARG A 74 4.25 -14.06 1.29
N PHE A 75 3.01 -14.55 1.40
CA PHE A 75 1.85 -13.69 1.66
C PHE A 75 1.93 -12.96 3.02
N LYS A 76 2.55 -13.58 4.03
CA LYS A 76 2.73 -12.98 5.36
C LYS A 76 3.54 -11.68 5.31
N ASP A 77 4.63 -11.68 4.54
CA ASP A 77 5.48 -10.51 4.32
C ASP A 77 4.67 -9.37 3.68
N LYS A 78 3.86 -9.71 2.68
CA LYS A 78 2.93 -8.75 2.05
C LYS A 78 1.97 -8.15 3.06
N GLU A 79 1.36 -8.95 3.93
CA GLU A 79 0.44 -8.46 4.95
C GLU A 79 1.11 -7.53 5.96
N GLU A 80 2.32 -7.86 6.39
CA GLU A 80 3.11 -7.04 7.31
C GLU A 80 3.44 -5.67 6.70
N ILE A 81 3.91 -5.66 5.44
CA ILE A 81 4.23 -4.44 4.70
C ILE A 81 2.97 -3.57 4.54
N ILE A 82 1.83 -4.14 4.14
CA ILE A 82 0.59 -3.38 3.98
C ILE A 82 0.09 -2.81 5.32
N LYS A 83 0.20 -3.56 6.42
CA LYS A 83 -0.15 -3.07 7.76
C LYS A 83 0.78 -1.93 8.22
N GLY A 84 2.07 -2.03 7.88
CA GLY A 84 3.08 -1.02 8.20
C GLY A 84 2.99 0.24 7.33
N ALA A 85 2.37 0.17 6.13
CA ALA A 85 2.35 1.26 5.16
C ALA A 85 1.76 2.58 5.72
N LYS A 86 0.96 2.50 6.81
CA LYS A 86 0.49 3.66 7.57
C LYS A 86 1.62 4.55 8.09
N CYS A 87 2.82 4.02 8.31
CA CYS A 87 4.00 4.76 8.76
C CYS A 87 4.60 5.66 7.67
N LEU A 88 4.24 5.44 6.39
CA LEU A 88 4.68 6.26 5.27
C LEU A 88 3.84 7.54 5.10
N LYS A 89 2.78 7.73 5.90
CA LYS A 89 1.95 8.94 5.85
C LYS A 89 2.81 10.18 6.13
N GLY A 90 2.68 11.19 5.27
CA GLY A 90 3.48 12.42 5.33
C GLY A 90 4.80 12.34 4.56
N THR A 91 5.16 11.16 4.06
CA THR A 91 6.27 11.01 3.10
C THR A 91 5.75 11.06 1.66
N LYS A 92 6.68 11.06 0.70
CA LYS A 92 6.37 10.95 -0.74
C LYS A 92 6.09 9.52 -1.21
N PHE A 93 6.24 8.53 -0.32
CA PHE A 93 6.14 7.11 -0.67
C PHE A 93 4.76 6.57 -0.35
N PHE A 94 4.24 5.72 -1.25
CA PHE A 94 2.98 5.03 -1.05
C PHE A 94 3.13 3.55 -1.34
N ILE A 95 2.46 2.72 -0.55
CA ILE A 95 2.34 1.28 -0.81
C ILE A 95 0.85 0.94 -0.91
N ASN A 96 0.49 0.25 -1.98
CA ASN A 96 -0.86 -0.21 -2.23
C ASN A 96 -0.86 -1.70 -2.60
N GLU A 97 -2.03 -2.33 -2.47
CA GLU A 97 -2.27 -3.66 -3.01
C GLU A 97 -2.48 -3.59 -4.53
N ASP A 98 -2.07 -4.64 -5.25
CA ASP A 98 -2.33 -4.78 -6.68
C ASP A 98 -3.66 -5.50 -6.91
N PHE A 99 -4.64 -4.77 -7.44
CA PHE A 99 -5.97 -5.29 -7.71
C PHE A 99 -6.28 -5.29 -9.21
N SER A 100 -7.18 -6.18 -9.62
CA SER A 100 -7.74 -6.17 -10.97
C SER A 100 -8.36 -4.82 -11.32
N GLU A 101 -8.53 -4.56 -12.62
CA GLU A 101 -9.16 -3.33 -13.09
C GLU A 101 -10.57 -3.12 -12.52
N ARG A 102 -11.40 -4.18 -12.47
CA ARG A 102 -12.75 -4.11 -11.88
C ARG A 102 -12.72 -3.58 -10.46
N VAL A 103 -11.85 -4.14 -9.61
CA VAL A 103 -11.74 -3.74 -8.20
C VAL A 103 -11.17 -2.33 -8.08
N ARG A 104 -10.17 -1.97 -8.89
CA ARG A 104 -9.61 -0.60 -8.91
C ARG A 104 -10.67 0.44 -9.30
N SER A 105 -11.47 0.16 -10.32
CA SER A 105 -12.59 1.02 -10.75
C SER A 105 -13.63 1.15 -9.64
N LYS A 106 -14.01 0.04 -8.99
CA LYS A 106 -14.97 0.09 -7.87
C LYS A 106 -14.46 0.91 -6.68
N ARG A 107 -13.18 0.77 -6.33
CA ARG A 107 -12.55 1.57 -5.28
C ARG A 107 -12.52 3.06 -5.63
N LYS A 108 -12.33 3.41 -6.91
CA LYS A 108 -12.39 4.79 -7.39
C LYS A 108 -13.79 5.38 -7.21
N GLU A 109 -14.84 4.62 -7.54
CA GLU A 109 -16.24 5.01 -7.31
C GLU A 109 -16.57 5.22 -5.82
N LEU A 110 -16.01 4.39 -4.94
CA LEU A 110 -16.26 4.47 -3.50
C LEU A 110 -15.47 5.59 -2.79
N MET A 111 -14.46 6.15 -3.45
CA MET A 111 -13.56 7.14 -2.87
C MET A 111 -14.25 8.43 -2.40
N PRO A 112 -15.23 9.02 -3.13
CA PRO A 112 -15.97 10.19 -2.66
C PRO A 112 -16.75 9.90 -1.38
N ARG A 113 -17.48 8.78 -1.33
CA ARG A 113 -18.25 8.37 -0.15
C ARG A 113 -17.34 8.07 1.04
N LEU A 114 -16.19 7.44 0.82
CA LEU A 114 -15.18 7.24 1.85
C LEU A 114 -14.72 8.56 2.48
N LYS A 115 -14.48 9.59 1.65
CA LYS A 115 -14.08 10.92 2.13
C LYS A 115 -15.21 11.58 2.92
N GLU A 116 -16.45 11.50 2.41
CA GLU A 116 -17.63 12.04 3.07
C GLU A 116 -17.84 11.46 4.47
N GLU A 117 -17.77 10.13 4.61
CA GLU A 117 -17.92 9.46 5.90
C GLU A 117 -16.80 9.84 6.88
N ARG A 118 -15.56 10.01 6.40
CA ARG A 118 -14.47 10.52 7.23
C ARG A 118 -14.68 11.97 7.67
N MET A 119 -15.25 12.82 6.81
CA MET A 119 -15.58 14.22 7.17
C MET A 119 -16.70 14.29 8.23
N LYS A 120 -17.64 13.34 8.21
CA LYS A 120 -18.66 13.18 9.27
C LYS A 120 -18.09 12.71 10.62
N GLY A 121 -16.80 12.37 10.68
CA GLY A 121 -16.15 11.84 11.88
C GLY A 121 -16.25 10.32 12.04
N ASN A 122 -16.85 9.61 11.06
CA ASN A 122 -16.94 8.16 11.07
C ASN A 122 -15.59 7.51 10.74
N ILE A 123 -15.36 6.32 11.27
CA ILE A 123 -14.18 5.51 10.91
C ILE A 123 -14.52 4.75 9.64
N ALA A 124 -14.05 5.23 8.49
CA ALA A 124 -14.31 4.61 7.19
C ALA A 124 -13.03 4.13 6.48
N TYR A 125 -13.07 2.93 5.89
CA TYR A 125 -11.98 2.33 5.10
C TYR A 125 -12.51 1.39 4.01
N LEU A 126 -11.71 1.19 2.97
CA LEU A 126 -12.02 0.25 1.89
C LEU A 126 -11.40 -1.12 2.19
N LYS A 127 -12.20 -2.18 2.13
CA LYS A 127 -11.74 -3.58 2.17
C LYS A 127 -12.10 -4.22 0.84
N TYR A 128 -11.09 -4.60 0.06
CA TYR A 128 -11.28 -5.09 -1.32
C TYR A 128 -12.11 -4.09 -2.15
N ASP A 129 -13.31 -4.45 -2.59
CA ASP A 129 -14.26 -3.62 -3.36
C ASP A 129 -15.44 -3.07 -2.54
N GLN A 130 -15.33 -3.09 -1.20
CA GLN A 130 -16.37 -2.63 -0.27
C GLN A 130 -15.91 -1.46 0.61
N LEU A 131 -16.84 -0.55 0.91
CA LEU A 131 -16.68 0.50 1.90
C LEU A 131 -17.21 0.03 3.26
N ILE A 132 -16.35 0.01 4.27
CA ILE A 132 -16.71 -0.30 5.66
C ILE A 132 -16.73 1.00 6.45
N VAL A 133 -17.80 1.24 7.21
CA VAL A 133 -18.02 2.43 8.02
C VAL A 133 -18.38 2.00 9.44
N HIS A 134 -17.69 2.55 10.42
CA HIS A 134 -18.01 2.40 11.84
C HIS A 134 -18.30 3.78 12.44
N ALA A 135 -19.20 3.81 13.43
CA ALA A 135 -19.47 5.02 14.20
C ALA A 135 -18.20 5.54 14.91
N PRO A 136 -18.12 6.85 15.23
CA PRO A 136 -16.98 7.40 15.97
C PRO A 136 -16.86 6.67 17.31
N SER A 137 -15.65 6.21 17.64
CA SER A 137 -15.41 5.57 18.94
C SER A 137 -15.73 6.57 20.05
N SER A 138 -16.81 6.32 20.80
CA SER A 138 -17.05 6.92 22.10
C SER A 138 -16.01 6.35 23.07
N LYS A 139 -14.78 6.84 23.03
CA LYS A 139 -13.88 6.61 24.17
C LYS A 139 -14.48 7.39 25.34
N PRO A 140 -14.89 6.74 26.45
CA PRO A 140 -15.21 7.49 27.65
C PRO A 140 -13.94 8.24 28.06
N THR A 141 -14.03 9.57 28.08
CA THR A 141 -13.06 10.43 28.76
C THR A 141 -13.02 10.00 30.22
N THR A 142 -12.08 9.13 30.58
CA THR A 142 -11.67 8.98 31.98
C THR A 142 -11.04 10.30 32.38
N SER A 143 -11.85 11.19 32.96
CA SER A 143 -11.37 12.31 33.74
C SER A 143 -10.42 11.73 34.80
N LYS A 144 -9.14 12.09 34.72
CA LYS A 144 -8.22 11.85 35.84
C LYS A 144 -8.72 12.71 36.99
N SER A 145 -9.41 12.11 37.95
CA SER A 145 -9.70 12.72 39.23
C SER A 145 -8.38 12.97 39.93
N THR A 146 -8.03 14.25 40.08
CA THR A 146 -6.94 14.71 40.93
C THR A 146 -7.35 14.42 42.38
N SER A 147 -6.75 13.41 43.00
CA SER A 147 -6.84 13.20 44.45
C SER A 147 -5.62 13.86 45.11
N ARG A 148 -5.94 14.70 46.09
CA ARG A 148 -5.05 15.37 47.05
C ARG A 148 -4.01 14.45 47.67
#